data_AF-A0A919ZW51-F1
#
_entry.id   AF-A0A919ZW51-F1
#
_cell.length_a   1.000
_cell.length_b   1.000
_cell.length_c   1.000
_cell.angle_alpha   90.00
_cell.angle_beta   90.00
_cell.angle_gamma   90.00
#
_symmetry.space_group_name_H-M   'P 1'
#
loop_
_entity.id
_entity.type
_entity.pdbx_description
1 polymer ?
#
loop_
_entity_poly.entity_id
_entity_poly.type
_entity_poly.pdbx_seq_one_letter_code
_entity_poly.pdbx_strand_id
1 'polypeptide(L)' 'MEIKNAIVTGAASGMGKISAKRLAAEGVRVAAIDINEENLNQLKQEVQ' A
#
# COMPACT_ATOMS: atom_id res chain seq x y z
N MET A 1 -8.77 -16.26 10.03
CA MET A 1 -9.24 -15.62 8.79
C MET A 1 -8.01 -15.12 8.05
N GLU A 2 -7.91 -15.38 6.76
CA GLU A 2 -6.78 -14.95 5.92
C GLU A 2 -7.21 -13.68 5.16
N ILE A 3 -6.44 -12.61 5.26
CA ILE A 3 -6.71 -11.37 4.53
C ILE A 3 -6.11 -11.52 3.13
N LYS A 4 -6.97 -11.63 2.11
CA LYS A 4 -6.53 -11.77 0.71
C LYS A 4 -6.36 -10.45 -0.01
N ASN A 5 -7.20 -9.47 0.33
CA ASN A 5 -7.19 -8.14 -0.28
C ASN A 5 -7.32 -7.07 0.81
N ALA A 6 -6.67 -5.93 0.63
CA ALA A 6 -6.76 -4.77 1.53
C ALA A 6 -6.85 -3.46 0.73
N ILE A 7 -7.55 -2.48 1.29
CA ILE A 7 -7.60 -1.11 0.78
C ILE A 7 -6.94 -0.21 1.82
N VAL A 8 -5.98 0.60 1.39
CA VAL A 8 -5.25 1.52 2.27
C VAL A 8 -5.38 2.93 1.72
N THR A 9 -6.05 3.80 2.47
CA THR A 9 -6.16 5.24 2.19
C THR A 9 -5.03 6.00 2.86
N GLY A 10 -4.57 7.11 2.29
CA GLY A 10 -3.39 7.81 2.80
C GLY A 10 -2.10 7.02 2.55
N ALA A 11 -2.10 6.14 1.54
CA ALA A 11 -1.02 5.18 1.31
C ALA A 11 0.27 5.81 0.78
N ALA A 12 0.25 7.08 0.34
CA ALA A 12 1.43 7.72 -0.21
C ALA A 12 2.49 8.05 0.85
N SER A 13 2.13 8.12 2.13
CA SER A 13 3.07 8.54 3.19
C SER A 13 2.76 7.98 4.57
N GLY A 14 3.66 8.23 5.52
CA GLY A 14 3.47 7.93 6.94
C GLY A 14 3.06 6.48 7.21
N MET A 15 2.08 6.32 8.11
CA MET A 15 1.55 5.00 8.50
C MET A 15 0.86 4.27 7.35
N GLY A 16 0.14 4.98 6.47
CA GLY A 16 -0.53 4.35 5.33
C GLY A 16 0.47 3.66 4.40
N LYS A 17 1.60 4.32 4.11
CA LYS A 17 2.69 3.73 3.33
C LYS A 17 3.27 2.48 3.99
N ILE A 18 3.53 2.55 5.31
CA ILE A 18 4.09 1.42 6.08
C ILE A 18 3.12 0.23 6.08
N SER A 19 1.82 0.48 6.33
CA SER A 19 0.79 -0.55 6.33
C SER A 19 0.63 -1.19 4.96
N ALA A 20 0.57 -0.40 3.88
CA ALA A 20 0.45 -0.90 2.51
C ALA A 20 1.63 -1.82 2.14
N LYS A 21 2.86 -1.41 2.46
CA LYS A 21 4.06 -2.23 2.27
C LYS A 21 4.00 -3.54 3.04
N ARG A 22 3.65 -3.46 4.34
CA ARG A 22 3.64 -4.63 5.21
C ARG A 22 2.63 -5.68 4.72
N LEU A 23 1.43 -5.23 4.36
CA LEU A 23 0.39 -6.10 3.82
C LEU A 23 0.81 -6.75 2.51
N ALA A 24 1.39 -5.97 1.59
CA ALA A 24 1.86 -6.51 0.31
C ALA A 24 2.99 -7.53 0.49
N ALA A 25 3.94 -7.28 1.40
CA ALA A 25 5.01 -8.21 1.74
C ALA A 25 4.50 -9.53 2.35
N GLU A 26 3.31 -9.52 2.95
CA GLU A 26 2.62 -10.70 3.46
C GLU A 26 1.77 -11.42 2.38
N GLY A 27 1.86 -10.98 1.11
CA GLY A 27 1.14 -11.58 -0.02
C GLY A 27 -0.30 -11.08 -0.19
N VAL A 28 -0.70 -10.06 0.57
CA VAL A 28 -2.02 -9.45 0.44
C VAL A 28 -2.06 -8.56 -0.80
N ARG A 29 -3.13 -8.64 -1.60
CA ARG A 29 -3.34 -7.68 -2.69
C ARG A 29 -3.83 -6.35 -2.15
N VAL A 30 -3.02 -5.31 -2.31
CA VAL A 30 -3.29 -3.99 -1.75
C VAL A 30 -3.75 -3.01 -2.83
N ALA A 31 -4.89 -2.36 -2.61
CA ALA A 31 -5.29 -1.15 -3.31
C ALA A 31 -4.84 0.07 -2.50
N ALA A 32 -3.75 0.71 -2.93
CA ALA A 32 -3.22 1.93 -2.32
C ALA A 32 -3.91 3.17 -2.91
N ILE A 33 -4.50 4.00 -2.05
CA ILE A 33 -5.28 5.19 -2.43
C ILE A 33 -4.73 6.40 -1.71
N ASP A 34 -4.44 7.45 -2.47
CA ASP A 34 -3.97 8.73 -1.99
C ASP A 34 -4.20 9.80 -3.06
N ILE A 35 -4.17 11.06 -2.67
CA ILE A 35 -4.22 12.21 -3.60
C ILE A 35 -2.86 12.48 -4.25
N ASN A 36 -1.76 12.06 -3.61
CA ASN A 36 -0.42 12.23 -4.14
C ASN A 36 -0.03 11.04 -5.04
N GLU A 37 -0.28 11.20 -6.34
CA GLU A 37 -0.02 10.18 -7.36
C GLU A 37 1.48 9.87 -7.52
N GLU A 38 2.35 10.87 -7.43
CA GLU A 38 3.80 10.67 -7.54
C GLU A 38 4.33 9.74 -6.45
N ASN A 39 3.94 9.98 -5.21
CA ASN A 39 4.32 9.15 -4.08
C ASN A 39 3.68 7.74 -4.13
N LEU A 40 2.47 7.60 -4.69
CA LEU A 40 1.88 6.28 -4.95
C LEU A 40 2.69 5.50 -5.99
N ASN A 41 3.15 6.16 -7.06
CA ASN A 41 3.99 5.53 -8.07
C ASN A 41 5.35 5.10 -7.49
N GLN A 42 5.94 5.90 -6.60
CA GLN A 42 7.13 5.49 -5.84
C GLN A 42 6.84 4.28 -4.95
N LEU A 43 5.75 4.29 -4.18
CA LEU A 43 5.36 3.14 -3.35
C LEU A 43 5.19 1.87 -4.20
N LYS A 44 4.58 1.97 -5.38
CA LYS A 44 4.42 0.84 -6.30
C LYS A 44 5.76 0.25 -6.78
N GLN A 45 6.80 1.06 -6.90
CA GLN A 45 8.15 0.57 -7.23
C GLN A 45 8.86 -0.07 -6.03
N GLU A 46 8.52 0.37 -4.82
CA GLU A 46 9.07 -0.16 -3.57
C GLU A 46 8.42 -1.48 -3.13
N VAL A 47 7.29 -1.85 -3.72
CA VAL A 47 6.51 -3.06 -3.41
C VAL A 47 6.47 -3.92 -4.68
N GLN A 48 7.32 -4.96 -4.73
CA GLN A 48 7.34 -5.98 -5.80
C GLN A 48 6.40 -7.14 -5.49
#